data_AF-A0AAV6CNX3-F1
#
_entry.id   AF-A0AAV6CNX3-F1
#
_cell.length_a   1.000
_cell.length_b   1.000
_cell.length_c   1.000
_cell.angle_alpha   90.00
_cell.angle_beta   90.00
_cell.angle_gamma   90.00
#
_symmetry.space_group_name_H-M   'P 1'
#
loop_
_entity.id
_entity.type
_entity.pdbx_description
1 polymer ?
#
loop_
_entity_poly.entity_id
_entity_poly.type
_entity_poly.pdbx_seq_one_letter_code
_entity_poly.pdbx_strand_id
1 'polypeptide(L)'
;MRTSTRLRQMLDQPGLIVAPGAYDGFSARLIEAAGFRCVYMTGAGTAASHLGQPDLGLATLTEMANHASHLAACVTLPVIADADTGYGNVLNVVRTVREYERAGVAGLHIEDQVAPKKCGHIAGKQIIPTQEFCDKIRAAAEYRTDPDFVIIARTDARAVTNLDDAIERGNRAAEAGADVIFVEAPQTLDEIQRVAREVKAPLLANMV
;
A
#
# COMPACT_ATOMS: atom_id res chain seq x y z
N MET A 1 9.97 -18.59 9.61
CA MET A 1 10.03 -17.11 9.66
C MET A 1 8.71 -16.58 9.12
N ARG A 2 8.12 -15.54 9.74
CA ARG A 2 6.89 -14.93 9.23
C ARG A 2 7.17 -14.18 7.92
N THR A 3 6.16 -14.08 7.05
CA THR A 3 6.27 -13.39 5.76
C THR A 3 6.56 -11.89 5.94
N SER A 4 5.97 -11.26 6.96
CA SER A 4 6.26 -9.90 7.45
C SER A 4 7.75 -9.71 7.79
N THR A 5 8.31 -10.57 8.64
CA THR A 5 9.75 -10.55 8.98
C THR A 5 10.63 -10.66 7.73
N ARG A 6 10.25 -11.52 6.77
CA ARG A 6 11.01 -11.65 5.52
C ARG A 6 10.94 -10.38 4.69
N LEU A 7 9.76 -9.76 4.57
CA LEU A 7 9.62 -8.49 3.84
C LEU A 7 10.46 -7.38 4.47
N ARG A 8 10.43 -7.27 5.81
CA ARG A 8 11.24 -6.29 6.55
C ARG A 8 12.74 -6.48 6.29
N GLN A 9 13.22 -7.72 6.39
CA GLN A 9 14.61 -8.05 6.04
C GLN A 9 14.94 -7.73 4.57
N MET A 10 14.00 -7.94 3.64
CA MET A 10 14.22 -7.58 2.24
C MET A 10 14.33 -6.07 2.04
N LEU A 11 13.56 -5.27 2.77
CA LEU A 11 13.61 -3.79 2.73
C LEU A 11 14.90 -3.23 3.34
N ASP A 12 15.50 -3.93 4.31
CA ASP A 12 16.78 -3.55 4.93
C ASP A 12 18.00 -3.86 4.05
N GLN A 13 17.82 -4.60 2.95
CA GLN A 13 18.90 -4.95 2.02
C GLN A 13 18.95 -3.99 0.84
N PRO A 14 20.14 -3.70 0.30
CA PRO A 14 20.26 -2.91 -0.91
C PRO A 14 19.61 -3.63 -2.11
N GLY A 15 18.97 -2.86 -2.98
CA GLY A 15 18.43 -3.34 -4.24
C GLY A 15 16.92 -3.08 -4.38
N LEU A 16 16.33 -3.70 -5.39
CA LEU A 16 14.91 -3.56 -5.70
C LEU A 16 14.16 -4.85 -5.35
N ILE A 17 12.99 -4.67 -4.74
CA ILE A 17 12.00 -5.73 -4.58
C ILE A 17 10.96 -5.53 -5.68
N VAL A 18 10.90 -6.48 -6.62
CA VAL A 18 9.84 -6.49 -7.62
C VAL A 18 8.68 -7.32 -7.06
N ALA A 19 7.52 -6.68 -6.93
CA ALA A 19 6.29 -7.27 -6.45
C ALA A 19 5.20 -7.13 -7.52
N PRO A 20 5.06 -8.10 -8.44
CA PRO A 20 4.03 -8.03 -9.47
C PRO A 20 2.62 -8.06 -8.88
N GLY A 21 1.69 -7.37 -9.57
CA GLY A 21 0.28 -7.33 -9.22
C GLY A 21 -0.41 -8.68 -9.43
N ALA A 22 -1.01 -9.24 -8.39
CA ALA A 22 -1.86 -10.42 -8.44
C ALA A 22 -3.34 -10.04 -8.31
N TYR A 23 -4.16 -10.61 -9.18
CA TYR A 23 -5.62 -10.44 -9.15
C TYR A 23 -6.32 -11.44 -8.23
N ASP A 24 -5.71 -12.61 -8.03
CA ASP A 24 -6.27 -13.77 -7.33
C ASP A 24 -5.16 -14.77 -6.93
N GLY A 25 -5.54 -15.89 -6.32
CA GLY A 25 -4.59 -16.93 -5.92
C GLY A 25 -3.85 -17.60 -7.10
N PHE A 26 -4.48 -17.71 -8.26
CA PHE A 26 -3.85 -18.33 -9.44
C PHE A 26 -2.73 -17.45 -9.99
N SER A 27 -3.01 -16.16 -10.21
CA SER A 27 -2.00 -15.17 -10.62
C SER A 27 -0.88 -15.05 -9.58
N ALA A 28 -1.18 -15.11 -8.27
CA ALA A 28 -0.17 -15.14 -7.22
C ALA A 28 0.75 -16.38 -7.30
N ARG A 29 0.20 -17.57 -7.61
CA ARG A 29 0.98 -18.80 -7.85
C ARG A 29 1.87 -18.68 -9.08
N LEU A 30 1.39 -18.07 -10.15
CA LEU A 30 2.20 -17.82 -11.35
C LEU A 30 3.37 -16.87 -11.05
N ILE A 31 3.15 -15.85 -10.23
CA ILE A 31 4.22 -14.94 -9.79
C ILE A 31 5.29 -15.69 -8.99
N GLU A 32 4.91 -16.56 -8.03
CA GLU A 32 5.91 -17.38 -7.33
C GLU A 32 6.63 -18.35 -8.27
N ALA A 33 5.90 -19.02 -9.17
CA ALA A 33 6.49 -19.95 -10.12
C ALA A 33 7.47 -19.28 -11.09
N ALA A 34 7.26 -18.00 -11.41
CA ALA A 34 8.16 -17.18 -12.20
C ALA A 34 9.43 -16.74 -11.44
N GLY A 35 9.55 -17.06 -10.15
CA GLY A 35 10.74 -16.79 -9.34
C GLY A 35 10.78 -15.41 -8.68
N PHE A 36 9.66 -14.67 -8.67
CA PHE A 36 9.58 -13.42 -7.91
C PHE A 36 9.64 -13.68 -6.40
N ARG A 37 10.05 -12.66 -5.64
CA ARG A 37 10.26 -12.76 -4.19
C ARG A 37 9.15 -12.12 -3.36
N CYS A 38 8.23 -11.42 -4.01
CA CYS A 38 7.13 -10.71 -3.39
C CYS A 38 5.94 -10.64 -4.36
N VAL A 39 4.74 -10.52 -3.81
CA VAL A 39 3.48 -10.38 -4.55
C VAL A 39 2.78 -9.12 -4.06
N TYR A 40 2.14 -8.38 -4.95
CA TYR A 40 1.31 -7.24 -4.60
C TYR A 40 -0.15 -7.53 -4.92
N MET A 41 -1.02 -7.57 -3.92
CA MET A 41 -2.46 -7.64 -4.14
C MET A 41 -2.98 -6.26 -4.54
N THR A 42 -3.38 -6.13 -5.80
CA THR A 42 -3.87 -4.86 -6.36
C THR A 42 -5.30 -4.56 -5.93
N GLY A 43 -5.58 -3.32 -5.47
CA GLY A 43 -6.95 -2.89 -5.16
C GLY A 43 -7.83 -2.82 -6.39
N ALA A 44 -7.38 -2.07 -7.41
CA ALA A 44 -8.13 -1.94 -8.67
C ALA A 44 -8.33 -3.28 -9.39
N GLY A 45 -7.30 -4.13 -9.43
CA GLY A 45 -7.41 -5.46 -10.01
C GLY A 45 -8.38 -6.35 -9.23
N THR A 46 -8.39 -6.26 -7.90
CA THR A 46 -9.37 -6.98 -7.05
C THR A 46 -10.79 -6.48 -7.30
N ALA A 47 -11.02 -5.16 -7.35
CA ALA A 47 -12.33 -4.61 -7.67
C ALA A 47 -12.85 -5.13 -9.03
N ALA A 48 -12.00 -5.13 -10.04
CA ALA A 48 -12.37 -5.59 -11.39
C ALA A 48 -12.57 -7.11 -11.47
N SER A 49 -11.66 -7.92 -10.92
CA SER A 49 -11.68 -9.38 -11.08
C SER A 49 -12.62 -10.08 -10.10
N HIS A 50 -12.69 -9.60 -8.85
CA HIS A 50 -13.43 -10.25 -7.77
C HIS A 50 -14.86 -9.71 -7.66
N LEU A 51 -15.04 -8.39 -7.76
CA LEU A 51 -16.36 -7.76 -7.62
C LEU A 51 -17.02 -7.48 -8.97
N GLY A 52 -16.27 -7.49 -10.08
CA GLY A 52 -16.78 -7.04 -11.38
C GLY A 52 -17.15 -5.55 -11.38
N GLN A 53 -16.52 -4.75 -10.51
CA GLN A 53 -16.84 -3.35 -10.28
C GLN A 53 -15.64 -2.44 -10.57
N PRO A 54 -15.87 -1.16 -10.88
CA PRO A 54 -14.79 -0.18 -11.01
C PRO A 54 -14.16 0.15 -9.65
N ASP A 55 -12.89 0.58 -9.69
CA ASP A 55 -12.15 0.99 -8.49
C ASP A 55 -12.52 2.40 -8.01
N LEU A 56 -13.69 2.49 -7.36
CA LEU A 56 -14.30 3.73 -6.88
C LEU A 56 -14.60 3.67 -5.37
N GLY A 57 -13.79 2.92 -4.61
CA GLY A 57 -13.97 2.77 -3.16
C GLY A 57 -15.24 2.02 -2.77
N LEU A 58 -15.75 1.14 -3.64
CA LEU A 58 -16.92 0.29 -3.39
C LEU A 58 -16.58 -0.96 -2.58
N ALA A 59 -15.36 -1.47 -2.76
CA ALA A 59 -14.88 -2.65 -2.05
C ALA A 59 -14.80 -2.36 -0.55
N THR A 60 -15.36 -3.27 0.25
CA THR A 60 -15.36 -3.16 1.70
C THR A 60 -14.09 -3.78 2.30
N LEU A 61 -13.77 -3.39 3.55
CA LEU A 61 -12.70 -4.03 4.33
C LEU A 61 -12.84 -5.56 4.35
N THR A 62 -14.07 -6.06 4.56
CA THR A 62 -14.32 -7.50 4.66
C THR A 62 -13.99 -8.23 3.35
N GLU A 63 -14.42 -7.68 2.21
CA GLU A 63 -14.14 -8.28 0.89
C GLU A 63 -12.63 -8.29 0.61
N MET A 64 -11.96 -7.17 0.85
CA MET A 64 -10.54 -7.01 0.58
C MET A 64 -9.67 -7.88 1.51
N ALA A 65 -9.97 -7.93 2.80
CA ALA A 65 -9.24 -8.77 3.76
C ALA A 65 -9.46 -10.27 3.50
N ASN A 66 -10.69 -10.67 3.14
CA ASN A 66 -10.96 -12.06 2.75
C ASN A 66 -10.18 -12.45 1.49
N HIS A 67 -10.16 -11.58 0.47
CA HIS A 67 -9.39 -11.81 -0.75
C HIS A 67 -7.90 -11.89 -0.48
N ALA A 68 -7.37 -10.98 0.35
CA ALA A 68 -5.99 -11.01 0.83
C ALA A 68 -5.65 -12.34 1.52
N SER A 69 -6.57 -12.89 2.32
CA SER A 69 -6.37 -14.17 3.01
C SER A 69 -6.26 -15.34 2.03
N HIS A 70 -7.08 -15.35 0.97
CA HIS A 70 -7.01 -16.38 -0.06
C HIS A 70 -5.70 -16.30 -0.84
N LEU A 71 -5.27 -15.09 -1.24
CA LEU A 71 -3.99 -14.90 -1.92
C LEU A 71 -2.80 -15.33 -1.05
N ALA A 72 -2.76 -14.87 0.20
CA ALA A 72 -1.67 -15.18 1.12
C ALA A 72 -1.59 -16.69 1.40
N ALA A 73 -2.73 -17.37 1.55
CA ALA A 73 -2.76 -18.83 1.74
C ALA A 73 -2.29 -19.60 0.49
N CYS A 74 -2.42 -19.02 -0.70
CA CYS A 74 -1.94 -19.65 -1.91
C CYS A 74 -0.43 -19.60 -2.04
N VAL A 75 0.29 -18.63 -1.44
CA VAL A 75 1.73 -18.43 -1.67
C VAL A 75 2.60 -18.52 -0.43
N THR A 76 3.87 -18.87 -0.63
CA THR A 76 4.86 -18.82 0.45
C THR A 76 5.58 -17.47 0.52
N LEU A 77 5.39 -16.59 -0.49
CA LEU A 77 5.98 -15.25 -0.63
C LEU A 77 5.33 -14.22 0.31
N PRO A 78 6.02 -13.10 0.64
CA PRO A 78 5.37 -11.98 1.29
C PRO A 78 4.39 -11.33 0.32
N VAL A 79 3.16 -11.10 0.78
CA VAL A 79 2.14 -10.37 0.05
C VAL A 79 2.04 -8.96 0.63
N ILE A 80 2.12 -7.94 -0.22
CA ILE A 80 1.77 -6.56 0.11
C ILE A 80 0.36 -6.31 -0.41
N ALA A 81 -0.51 -5.69 0.35
CA ALA A 81 -1.91 -5.52 -0.04
C ALA A 81 -2.39 -4.08 -0.04
N ASP A 82 -3.24 -3.75 -1.01
CA ASP A 82 -3.95 -2.48 -1.08
C ASP A 82 -5.06 -2.42 -0.03
N ALA A 83 -4.97 -1.47 0.91
CA ALA A 83 -6.00 -1.23 1.91
C ALA A 83 -6.71 0.12 1.73
N ASP A 84 -6.69 0.67 0.51
CA ASP A 84 -7.32 1.92 0.12
C ASP A 84 -6.99 3.04 1.14
N THR A 85 -8.01 3.70 1.70
CA THR A 85 -7.89 4.79 2.68
C THR A 85 -7.95 4.32 4.14
N GLY A 86 -7.91 2.99 4.37
CA GLY A 86 -8.09 2.37 5.68
C GLY A 86 -9.55 2.26 6.16
N TYR A 87 -10.50 2.35 5.22
CA TYR A 87 -11.94 2.09 5.41
C TYR A 87 -12.62 2.89 6.53
N GLY A 88 -12.18 4.14 6.74
CA GLY A 88 -12.81 5.10 7.66
C GLY A 88 -11.82 6.04 8.34
N ASN A 89 -12.03 6.28 9.63
CA ASN A 89 -11.15 7.13 10.45
C ASN A 89 -10.02 6.32 11.11
N VAL A 90 -9.30 6.93 12.04
CA VAL A 90 -8.21 6.31 12.80
C VAL A 90 -8.60 4.97 13.45
N LEU A 91 -9.79 4.85 14.03
CA LEU A 91 -10.25 3.61 14.66
C LEU A 91 -10.48 2.50 13.61
N ASN A 92 -10.96 2.88 12.42
CA ASN A 92 -11.12 1.94 11.30
C ASN A 92 -9.77 1.49 10.76
N VAL A 93 -8.76 2.36 10.72
CA VAL A 93 -7.40 2.01 10.32
C VAL A 93 -6.81 0.96 11.26
N VAL A 94 -6.96 1.13 12.59
CA VAL A 94 -6.50 0.12 13.57
C VAL A 94 -7.16 -1.23 13.32
N ARG A 95 -8.48 -1.25 13.06
CA ARG A 95 -9.17 -2.49 12.68
C ARG A 95 -8.64 -3.06 11.37
N THR A 96 -8.43 -2.22 10.36
CA THR A 96 -7.92 -2.61 9.05
C THR A 96 -6.58 -3.33 9.18
N VAL A 97 -5.62 -2.74 9.90
CA VAL A 97 -4.32 -3.38 10.14
C VAL A 97 -4.48 -4.77 10.75
N ARG A 98 -5.32 -4.91 11.80
CA ARG A 98 -5.56 -6.21 12.45
C ARG A 98 -6.18 -7.24 11.52
N GLU A 99 -7.14 -6.85 10.68
CA GLU A 99 -7.77 -7.78 9.74
C GLU A 99 -6.79 -8.22 8.64
N TYR A 100 -5.94 -7.32 8.15
CA TYR A 100 -4.91 -7.67 7.16
C TYR A 100 -3.77 -8.51 7.77
N GLU A 101 -3.35 -8.24 9.01
CA GLU A 101 -2.43 -9.11 9.75
C GLU A 101 -3.01 -10.53 9.89
N ARG A 102 -4.30 -10.64 10.25
CA ARG A 102 -5.02 -11.92 10.33
C ARG A 102 -5.15 -12.62 8.98
N ALA A 103 -5.30 -11.86 7.89
CA ALA A 103 -5.29 -12.39 6.54
C ALA A 103 -3.92 -13.00 6.14
N GLY A 104 -2.86 -12.72 6.89
CA GLY A 104 -1.54 -13.33 6.68
C GLY A 104 -0.68 -12.62 5.63
N VAL A 105 -1.05 -11.40 5.23
CA VAL A 105 -0.19 -10.56 4.39
C VAL A 105 1.00 -10.04 5.19
N ALA A 106 2.05 -9.62 4.50
CA ALA A 106 3.30 -9.13 5.11
C ALA A 106 3.30 -7.61 5.36
N GLY A 107 2.42 -6.89 4.67
CA GLY A 107 2.23 -5.46 4.82
C GLY A 107 1.05 -4.98 3.99
N LEU A 108 0.70 -3.71 4.18
CA LEU A 108 -0.34 -3.04 3.42
C LEU A 108 0.06 -1.61 3.11
N HIS A 109 -0.60 -0.99 2.13
CA HIS A 109 -0.57 0.47 1.99
C HIS A 109 -1.89 1.13 2.38
N ILE A 110 -1.79 2.37 2.88
CA ILE A 110 -2.92 3.27 3.15
C ILE A 110 -2.67 4.58 2.41
N GLU A 111 -3.68 5.09 1.70
CA GLU A 111 -3.60 6.32 0.91
C GLU A 111 -4.29 7.53 1.55
N ASP A 112 -3.85 8.74 1.17
CA ASP A 112 -4.36 10.01 1.68
C ASP A 112 -5.57 10.57 0.91
N GLN A 113 -6.24 9.75 0.09
CA GLN A 113 -7.45 10.17 -0.60
C GLN A 113 -8.64 10.34 0.36
N VAL A 114 -9.54 11.27 0.01
CA VAL A 114 -10.87 11.38 0.62
C VAL A 114 -11.70 10.17 0.20
N ALA A 115 -12.41 9.54 1.14
CA ALA A 115 -13.33 8.46 0.83
C ALA A 115 -14.69 9.01 0.32
N PRO A 116 -15.34 8.38 -0.68
CA PRO A 116 -14.83 7.25 -1.46
C PRO A 116 -13.70 7.69 -2.41
N LYS A 117 -12.63 6.90 -2.41
CA LYS A 117 -11.43 7.15 -3.22
C LYS A 117 -11.65 6.81 -4.68
N LYS A 118 -10.70 7.20 -5.54
CA LYS A 118 -10.65 6.80 -6.95
C LYS A 118 -9.30 6.14 -7.26
N CYS A 119 -9.23 5.37 -8.34
CA CYS A 119 -7.95 4.89 -8.85
C CYS A 119 -6.97 6.06 -9.08
N GLY A 120 -5.70 5.87 -8.67
CA GLY A 120 -4.64 6.88 -8.73
C GLY A 120 -4.37 7.49 -10.11
N HIS A 121 -4.83 6.86 -11.18
CA HIS A 121 -4.63 7.31 -12.56
C HIS A 121 -5.86 8.03 -13.15
N ILE A 122 -6.91 8.26 -12.34
CA ILE A 122 -8.14 8.94 -12.74
C ILE A 122 -8.16 10.38 -12.20
N ALA A 123 -8.72 11.31 -12.99
CA ALA A 123 -8.86 12.72 -12.60
C ALA A 123 -9.91 12.97 -11.51
N GLY A 124 -9.78 14.12 -10.83
CA GLY A 124 -10.74 14.57 -9.82
C GLY A 124 -10.64 13.81 -8.49
N LYS A 125 -9.42 13.40 -8.12
CA LYS A 125 -9.08 12.93 -6.77
C LYS A 125 -9.07 14.10 -5.80
N GLN A 126 -9.37 13.81 -4.53
CA GLN A 126 -9.24 14.73 -3.43
C GLN A 126 -8.43 14.03 -2.34
N ILE A 127 -7.63 14.80 -1.60
CA ILE A 127 -6.82 14.29 -0.50
C ILE A 127 -7.21 14.95 0.82
N ILE A 128 -7.07 14.19 1.90
CA ILE A 128 -7.30 14.69 3.26
C ILE A 128 -6.16 15.64 3.69
N PRO A 129 -6.38 16.46 4.73
CA PRO A 129 -5.31 17.24 5.33
C PRO A 129 -4.13 16.36 5.77
N THR A 130 -2.91 16.85 5.62
CA THR A 130 -1.69 16.09 5.95
C THR A 130 -1.68 15.59 7.39
N GLN A 131 -2.24 16.37 8.33
CA GLN A 131 -2.33 15.94 9.73
C GLN A 131 -3.21 14.70 9.90
N GLU A 132 -4.38 14.67 9.27
CA GLU A 132 -5.28 13.52 9.34
C GLU A 132 -4.63 12.26 8.74
N PHE A 133 -3.92 12.42 7.62
CA PHE A 133 -3.15 11.33 7.03
C PHE A 133 -2.06 10.80 7.98
N CYS A 134 -1.28 11.69 8.58
CA CYS A 134 -0.26 11.30 9.55
C CYS A 134 -0.86 10.62 10.78
N ASP A 135 -2.04 11.06 11.25
CA ASP A 135 -2.71 10.45 12.39
C ASP A 135 -3.19 9.02 12.08
N LYS A 136 -3.67 8.77 10.86
CA LYS A 136 -3.98 7.42 10.37
C LYS A 136 -2.74 6.53 10.31
N ILE A 137 -1.65 7.02 9.72
CA ILE A 137 -0.39 6.27 9.61
C ILE A 137 0.20 5.96 10.99
N ARG A 138 0.19 6.93 11.91
CA ARG A 138 0.65 6.73 13.29
C ARG A 138 -0.14 5.64 13.98
N ALA A 139 -1.47 5.66 13.87
CA ALA A 139 -2.29 4.62 14.48
C ALA A 139 -2.06 3.24 13.85
N ALA A 140 -1.85 3.18 12.53
CA ALA A 140 -1.50 1.93 11.85
C ALA A 140 -0.16 1.37 12.37
N ALA A 141 0.84 2.22 12.53
CA ALA A 141 2.16 1.84 13.01
C ALA A 141 2.18 1.48 14.50
N GLU A 142 1.48 2.23 15.35
CA GLU A 142 1.44 2.04 16.80
C GLU A 142 0.65 0.81 17.22
N TYR A 143 -0.47 0.51 16.55
CA TYR A 143 -1.41 -0.53 16.97
C TYR A 143 -1.34 -1.83 16.16
N ARG A 144 -0.35 -1.97 15.26
CA ARG A 144 -0.04 -3.27 14.64
C ARG A 144 0.34 -4.29 15.71
N THR A 145 -0.12 -5.52 15.57
CA THR A 145 0.17 -6.59 16.55
C THR A 145 1.46 -7.32 16.23
N ASP A 146 1.81 -7.40 14.95
CA ASP A 146 3.08 -7.87 14.47
C ASP A 146 4.04 -6.69 14.30
N PRO A 147 5.10 -6.56 15.11
CA PRO A 147 6.05 -5.46 14.99
C PRO A 147 6.77 -5.43 13.64
N ASP A 148 6.84 -6.58 12.94
CA ASP A 148 7.46 -6.70 11.63
C ASP A 148 6.53 -6.34 10.47
N PHE A 149 5.21 -6.24 10.70
CA PHE A 149 4.24 -5.91 9.65
C PHE A 149 4.53 -4.54 9.04
N VAL A 150 4.59 -4.47 7.71
CA VAL A 150 5.05 -3.28 6.98
C VAL A 150 3.88 -2.35 6.70
N ILE A 151 3.97 -1.11 7.17
CA ILE A 151 3.02 -0.04 6.87
C ILE A 151 3.57 0.84 5.76
N ILE A 152 2.90 0.86 4.62
CA ILE A 152 3.24 1.68 3.47
C ILE A 152 2.30 2.90 3.43
N ALA A 153 2.85 4.11 3.40
CA ALA A 153 2.06 5.33 3.24
C ALA A 153 2.07 5.76 1.78
N ARG A 154 0.89 5.76 1.16
CA ARG A 154 0.69 6.23 -0.21
C ARG A 154 0.16 7.66 -0.21
N THR A 155 0.72 8.53 -1.04
CA THR A 155 0.16 9.87 -1.28
C THR A 155 -0.16 10.07 -2.74
N ASP A 156 -1.37 10.55 -3.00
CA ASP A 156 -1.89 10.92 -4.31
C ASP A 156 -1.72 12.43 -4.60
N ALA A 157 -1.02 13.15 -3.71
CA ALA A 157 -0.87 14.59 -3.75
C ALA A 157 -0.20 15.12 -5.02
N ARG A 158 0.67 14.35 -5.69
CA ARG A 158 1.29 14.78 -6.96
C ARG A 158 0.21 15.27 -7.94
N ALA A 159 -0.84 14.48 -8.12
CA ALA A 159 -1.88 14.77 -9.11
C ALA A 159 -2.90 15.81 -8.63
N VAL A 160 -3.02 16.04 -7.31
CA VAL A 160 -4.03 16.92 -6.72
C VAL A 160 -3.48 18.32 -6.43
N THR A 161 -2.24 18.38 -5.95
CA THR A 161 -1.53 19.61 -5.58
C THR A 161 -0.27 19.75 -6.44
N ASN A 162 0.86 19.18 -6.03
CA ASN A 162 2.12 19.18 -6.77
C ASN A 162 3.13 18.17 -6.16
N LEU A 163 4.30 18.05 -6.79
CA LEU A 163 5.35 17.13 -6.35
C LEU A 163 5.94 17.50 -4.99
N ASP A 164 6.11 18.79 -4.70
CA ASP A 164 6.75 19.24 -3.45
C ASP A 164 5.86 18.89 -2.24
N ASP A 165 4.54 19.10 -2.34
CA ASP A 165 3.56 18.66 -1.31
C ASP A 165 3.56 17.13 -1.16
N ALA A 166 3.65 16.38 -2.26
CA ALA A 166 3.73 14.92 -2.19
C ALA A 166 4.99 14.42 -1.45
N ILE A 167 6.15 15.04 -1.71
CA ILE A 167 7.40 14.74 -1.01
C ILE A 167 7.30 15.12 0.47
N GLU A 168 6.76 16.30 0.79
CA GLU A 168 6.56 16.74 2.17
C GLU A 168 5.64 15.77 2.94
N ARG A 169 4.49 15.42 2.35
CA ARG A 169 3.53 14.45 2.92
C ARG A 169 4.17 13.09 3.14
N GLY A 170 4.96 12.61 2.18
CA GLY A 170 5.71 11.36 2.28
C GLY A 170 6.66 11.36 3.48
N ASN A 171 7.46 12.42 3.63
CA ASN A 171 8.38 12.56 4.77
C ASN A 171 7.64 12.66 6.11
N ARG A 172 6.53 13.42 6.18
CA ARG A 172 5.71 13.51 7.39
C ARG A 172 5.05 12.18 7.76
N ALA A 173 4.64 11.39 6.77
CA ALA A 173 4.12 10.04 7.00
C ALA A 173 5.22 9.08 7.49
N ALA A 174 6.46 9.22 7.00
CA ALA A 174 7.61 8.47 7.52
C ALA A 174 7.89 8.83 8.98
N GLU A 175 7.89 10.13 9.32
CA GLU A 175 7.99 10.61 10.72
C GLU A 175 6.85 10.10 11.61
N ALA A 176 5.66 9.91 11.04
CA ALA A 176 4.51 9.33 11.74
C ALA A 176 4.59 7.81 11.93
N GLY A 177 5.57 7.13 11.31
CA GLY A 177 5.83 5.70 11.51
C GLY A 177 5.57 4.80 10.29
N ALA A 178 5.37 5.36 9.09
CA ALA A 178 5.37 4.55 7.87
C ALA A 178 6.74 3.93 7.64
N ASP A 179 6.77 2.63 7.32
CA ASP A 179 8.00 1.89 7.01
C ASP A 179 8.45 2.13 5.55
N VAL A 180 7.51 2.43 4.64
CA VAL A 180 7.75 2.68 3.20
C VAL A 180 6.86 3.82 2.73
N ILE A 181 7.36 4.65 1.81
CA ILE A 181 6.61 5.73 1.18
C ILE A 181 6.34 5.41 -0.29
N PHE A 182 5.11 5.64 -0.71
CA PHE A 182 4.64 5.51 -2.08
C PHE A 182 4.11 6.86 -2.57
N VAL A 183 4.91 7.57 -3.37
CA VAL A 183 4.45 8.77 -4.08
C VAL A 183 3.83 8.34 -5.40
N GLU A 184 2.52 8.52 -5.55
CA GLU A 184 1.79 8.09 -6.76
C GLU A 184 1.91 9.10 -7.91
N ALA A 185 1.96 8.57 -9.14
CA ALA A 185 1.94 9.30 -10.40
C ALA A 185 3.01 10.41 -10.61
N PRO A 186 4.30 10.22 -10.26
CA PRO A 186 5.38 11.02 -10.84
C PRO A 186 5.31 10.97 -12.39
N GLN A 187 5.50 12.11 -13.04
CA GLN A 187 5.26 12.24 -14.49
C GLN A 187 6.52 12.09 -15.35
N THR A 188 7.71 12.24 -14.75
CA THR A 188 8.98 12.18 -15.47
C THR A 188 10.04 11.44 -14.66
N LEU A 189 11.10 11.00 -15.34
CA LEU A 189 12.26 10.41 -14.67
C LEU A 189 12.89 11.38 -13.66
N ASP A 190 12.89 12.68 -13.96
CA ASP A 190 13.41 13.70 -13.05
C ASP A 190 12.57 13.79 -11.77
N GLU A 191 11.24 13.68 -11.87
CA GLU A 191 10.35 13.61 -10.69
C GLU A 191 10.65 12.35 -9.85
N ILE A 192 10.82 11.19 -10.49
CA ILE A 192 11.18 9.94 -9.80
C ILE A 192 12.53 10.10 -9.06
N GLN A 193 13.53 10.69 -9.72
CA GLN A 193 14.84 10.97 -9.12
C GLN A 193 14.77 11.98 -7.97
N ARG A 194 13.89 12.98 -8.06
CA ARG A 194 13.63 13.92 -6.95
C ARG A 194 13.02 13.21 -5.76
N VAL A 195 11.96 12.41 -5.95
CA VAL A 195 11.35 11.60 -4.89
C VAL A 195 12.41 10.72 -4.21
N ALA A 196 13.24 10.02 -5.01
CA ALA A 196 14.31 9.16 -4.51
C ALA A 196 15.39 9.89 -3.67
N ARG A 197 15.65 11.17 -3.95
CA ARG A 197 16.64 11.97 -3.20
C ARG A 197 16.05 12.63 -1.95
N GLU A 198 14.81 13.08 -2.04
CA GLU A 198 14.21 14.00 -1.07
C GLU A 198 13.37 13.27 0.00
N VAL A 199 12.80 12.11 -0.31
CA VAL A 199 12.10 11.27 0.69
C VAL A 199 13.10 10.46 1.52
N LYS A 200 12.97 10.49 2.85
CA LYS A 200 13.91 9.89 3.82
C LYS A 200 13.42 8.56 4.38
N ALA A 201 12.95 7.68 3.50
CA ALA A 201 12.45 6.35 3.83
C ALA A 201 12.60 5.42 2.62
N PRO A 202 12.50 4.09 2.79
CA PRO A 202 12.31 3.17 1.68
C PRO A 202 11.14 3.60 0.79
N LEU A 203 11.27 3.38 -0.52
CA LEU A 203 10.31 3.85 -1.52
C LEU A 203 9.67 2.70 -2.29
N LEU A 204 8.40 2.87 -2.61
CA LEU A 204 7.69 2.06 -3.59
C LEU A 204 7.42 2.91 -4.82
N ALA A 205 7.84 2.42 -5.99
CA ALA A 205 7.54 3.01 -7.29
C ALA A 205 6.54 2.12 -8.04
N ASN A 206 5.42 2.71 -8.45
CA ASN A 206 4.39 2.03 -9.23
C ASN A 206 4.71 2.13 -10.73
N MET A 207 4.75 0.98 -11.41
CA MET A 207 5.13 0.87 -12.83
C MET A 207 3.93 0.35 -13.63
N VAL A 208 3.04 1.26 -14.04
CA VAL A 208 1.80 0.97 -14.78
C VAL A 208 1.68 1.78 -16.07
#